data_AF-Q7ZZU1-F1
#
_entry.id   AF-Q7ZZU1-F1
#
_cell.length_a   1.000
_cell.length_b   1.000
_cell.length_c   1.000
_cell.angle_alpha   90.00
_cell.angle_beta   90.00
_cell.angle_gamma   90.00
#
_symmetry.space_group_name_H-M   'P 1'
#
loop_
_entity.id
_entity.type
_entity.pdbx_description
1 polymer ?
#
loop_
_entity_poly.entity_id
_entity_poly.type
_entity_poly.pdbx_seq_one_letter_code
_entity_poly.pdbx_strand_id
1 'polypeptide(L)' 'FGQQISSKSDLVPDWTRQEVSTGTTIMAVEYDGGVVIGADSRTTTGA' A
#
# COMPACT_ATOMS: atom_id res chain seq x y z
N PHE A 1 -31.43 -19.39 15.11
CA PHE A 1 -30.58 -19.22 13.92
C PHE A 1 -30.53 -17.74 13.57
N GLY A 2 -29.64 -16.97 14.20
CA GLY A 2 -29.46 -15.55 13.90
C GLY A 2 -28.25 -15.37 12.99
N GLN A 3 -28.44 -14.85 11.79
CA GLN A 3 -27.34 -14.50 10.90
C GLN A 3 -26.54 -13.34 11.51
N GLN A 4 -25.33 -13.62 11.95
CA GLN A 4 -24.32 -12.61 12.22
C GLN A 4 -23.95 -11.96 10.89
N ILE A 5 -24.40 -10.72 10.70
CA ILE A 5 -24.03 -9.92 9.53
C ILE A 5 -22.56 -9.58 9.70
N SER A 6 -21.69 -10.25 8.95
CA SER A 6 -20.26 -9.91 8.89
C SER A 6 -20.14 -8.44 8.51
N SER A 7 -19.44 -7.70 9.37
CA SER A 7 -19.22 -6.28 9.17
C SER A 7 -18.35 -6.12 7.92
N LYS A 8 -18.65 -5.13 7.08
CA LYS A 8 -17.92 -4.88 5.82
C LYS A 8 -16.40 -4.69 6.04
N SER A 9 -16.00 -4.38 7.27
CA SER A 9 -14.62 -4.33 7.78
C SER A 9 -13.87 -5.65 7.64
N ASP A 10 -14.54 -6.81 7.78
CA ASP A 10 -13.91 -8.14 7.76
C ASP A 10 -13.47 -8.57 6.34
N LEU A 11 -13.95 -7.87 5.31
CA LEU A 11 -13.69 -8.19 3.90
C LEU A 11 -12.41 -7.54 3.36
N VAL A 12 -11.83 -6.61 4.11
CA VAL A 12 -10.67 -5.82 3.68
C VAL A 12 -9.49 -6.18 4.58
N PRO A 13 -8.47 -6.88 4.06
CA PRO A 13 -7.33 -7.29 4.86
C PRO A 13 -6.63 -6.11 5.52
N ASP A 14 -6.18 -6.28 6.77
CA ASP A 14 -5.58 -5.20 7.56
C ASP A 14 -4.37 -4.55 6.88
N TRP A 15 -3.58 -5.33 6.12
CA TRP A 15 -2.42 -4.82 5.40
C TRP A 15 -2.76 -3.73 4.37
N THR A 16 -3.99 -3.71 3.85
CA THR A 16 -4.41 -2.69 2.87
C THR A 16 -4.54 -1.30 3.49
N ARG A 17 -4.63 -1.21 4.82
CA ARG A 17 -4.76 0.03 5.59
C ARG A 17 -3.49 0.38 6.36
N GLN A 18 -2.45 -0.46 6.27
CA GLN A 18 -1.20 -0.27 6.99
C GLN A 18 -0.11 0.22 6.05
N GLU A 19 0.69 1.16 6.53
CA GLU A 19 1.91 1.57 5.85
C GLU A 19 2.95 0.43 5.92
N VAL A 20 3.61 0.14 4.79
CA VAL A 20 4.68 -0.85 4.72
C VAL A 20 6.01 -0.12 4.58
N SER A 21 6.86 -0.21 5.61
CA SER A 21 8.22 0.33 5.58
C SER A 21 9.20 -0.72 5.07
N THR A 22 9.57 -0.66 3.80
CA THR A 22 10.57 -1.54 3.17
C THR A 22 11.97 -0.92 3.10
N GLY A 23 12.14 0.31 3.58
CA GLY A 23 13.39 1.07 3.44
C GLY A 23 13.60 1.68 2.05
N THR A 24 12.55 1.68 1.22
CA THR A 24 12.40 2.46 -0.01
C THR A 24 11.39 3.58 0.21
N THR A 25 11.66 4.73 -0.36
CA THR A 25 10.80 5.91 -0.48
C THR A 25 10.22 5.97 -1.89
N ILE A 26 8.90 6.15 -1.99
CA ILE A 26 8.19 6.37 -3.26
C ILE A 26 7.71 7.81 -3.29
N MET A 27 7.84 8.47 -4.44
CA MET A 27 7.40 9.85 -4.67
C MET A 27 6.53 9.92 -5.93
N ALA A 28 5.48 10.73 -5.89
CA ALA A 28 4.59 10.99 -7.02
C ALA A 28 4.41 12.51 -7.19
N VAL A 29 4.63 13.02 -8.40
CA VAL A 29 4.48 14.44 -8.72
C VAL A 29 3.54 14.59 -9.91
N GLU A 30 2.44 15.29 -9.72
CA GLU A 30 1.47 15.60 -10.78
C GLU A 30 1.97 16.74 -11.68
N TYR A 31 1.66 16.67 -12.97
CA TYR A 31 1.90 17.73 -13.94
C TYR A 31 0.79 17.73 -15.01
N ASP A 32 0.74 18.78 -15.83
CA ASP A 32 -0.24 18.86 -16.92
C ASP A 32 0.05 17.76 -17.96
N GLY A 33 -0.85 16.78 -18.04
CA GLY A 33 -0.69 15.60 -18.89
C GLY A 33 -0.31 14.31 -18.15
N GLY A 34 -0.18 14.31 -16.81
CA GLY A 34 -0.08 13.06 -16.05
C GLY A 34 0.65 13.15 -14.71
N VAL A 35 1.33 12.05 -14.36
CA VAL A 35 2.06 11.91 -13.10
C VAL A 35 3.44 11.30 -13.36
N VAL A 36 4.47 11.86 -12.72
CA VAL A 36 5.80 11.27 -12.64
C VAL A 36 5.92 10.49 -11.34
N ILE A 37 6.32 9.22 -11.43
CA ILE A 37 6.58 8.34 -10.28
C ILE A 37 8.07 8.05 -10.21
N GLY A 38 8.64 8.19 -9.02
CA GLY A 38 10.02 7.83 -8.71
C GLY A 38 10.11 7.00 -7.44
N ALA A 39 11.12 6.15 -7.35
CA ALA A 39 11.48 5.41 -6.15
C ALA A 39 13.01 5.38 -6.02
N ASP A 40 13.53 5.40 -4.80
CA ASP A 40 14.94 5.05 -4.59
C ASP A 40 15.11 3.54 -4.57
N SER A 41 16.15 3.03 -5.24
CA SER A 41 16.45 1.61 -5.20
C SER A 41 17.36 1.31 -4.01
N ARG A 42 16.89 0.41 -3.14
CA ARG A 42 17.73 -0.31 -2.18
C ARG A 42 17.48 -1.79 -2.39
N THR A 43 18.27 -2.42 -3.24
CA THR A 43 18.24 -3.89 -3.38
C THR A 43 19.07 -4.48 -2.23
N THR A 44 18.44 -5.02 -1.20
CA THR A 44 19.13 -5.95 -0.30
C THR A 44 19.12 -7.32 -0.97
N THR A 45 20.29 -7.85 -1.32
CA THR A 45 20.43 -9.29 -1.57
C THR A 45 20.27 -9.95 -0.21
N GLY A 46 19.07 -10.42 0.13
CA GLY A 46 18.79 -11.00 1.45
C GLY A 46 19.89 -11.98 1.88
N ALA A 47 20.38 -11.80 3.11
CA ALA A 47 21.06 -12.83 3.88
C ALA A 47 20.06 -13.41 4.89
#